data_AF-A0A351WVD6-F1
#
_entry.id   AF-A0A351WVD6-F1
#
_cell.length_a   1.000
_cell.length_b   1.000
_cell.length_c   1.000
_cell.angle_alpha   90.00
_cell.angle_beta   90.00
_cell.angle_gamma   90.00
#
_symmetry.space_group_name_H-M   'P 1'
#
loop_
_entity.id
_entity.type
_entity.pdbx_description
1 polymer ?
#
loop_
_entity_poly.entity_id
_entity_poly.type
_entity_poly.pdbx_seq_one_letter_code
_entity_poly.pdbx_strand_id
1 'polypeptide(L)'
;MACELVECCQFFKENLKDLPRTAEYIQNKLCYGDYESCNRYRIFQQSGGENVPFDLHPDDVEAVRKVKQCMLKKEQAKEEE
;
A
#
# COMPACT_ATOMS: atom_id res chain seq x y z
N MET A 1 9.98 -6.60 12.94
CA MET A 1 8.56 -6.93 12.72
C MET A 1 8.35 -7.08 11.22
N ALA A 2 7.37 -7.87 10.77
CA ALA A 2 7.09 -8.07 9.36
C ALA A 2 5.80 -7.34 8.97
N CYS A 3 5.73 -6.88 7.72
CA CYS A 3 4.53 -6.26 7.15
C CYS A 3 3.36 -7.25 7.14
N GLU A 4 2.24 -6.87 7.77
CA GLU A 4 0.99 -7.66 7.81
C GLU A 4 0.39 -7.89 6.42
N LEU A 5 0.76 -7.06 5.46
CA LEU A 5 0.26 -7.14 4.09
C LEU A 5 1.10 -8.06 3.19
N VAL A 6 2.20 -8.65 3.65
CA VAL A 6 3.16 -9.32 2.76
C VAL A 6 2.52 -10.42 1.88
N GLU A 7 1.62 -11.22 2.44
CA GLU A 7 0.95 -12.33 1.73
C GLU A 7 -0.19 -11.85 0.81
N CYS A 8 -0.84 -10.72 1.13
CA CYS A 8 -1.99 -10.20 0.41
C CYS A 8 -1.68 -8.95 -0.43
N CYS A 9 -0.44 -8.47 -0.43
CA CYS A 9 -0.05 -7.24 -1.10
C CYS A 9 -0.21 -7.36 -2.62
N GLN A 10 -1.18 -6.62 -3.16
CA GLN A 10 -1.50 -6.63 -4.59
C GLN A 10 -0.32 -6.20 -5.48
N PHE A 11 0.62 -5.41 -4.96
CA PHE A 11 1.85 -5.08 -5.69
C PHE A 11 2.62 -6.34 -6.12
N PHE A 12 2.77 -7.32 -5.22
CA PHE A 12 3.45 -8.57 -5.56
C PHE A 12 2.60 -9.49 -6.42
N LYS A 13 1.28 -9.49 -6.21
CA LYS A 13 0.36 -10.34 -6.99
C LYS A 13 0.25 -9.92 -8.45
N GLU A 14 0.43 -8.64 -8.74
CA GLU A 14 0.03 -8.07 -10.03
C GLU A 14 1.19 -7.35 -10.73
N ASN A 15 1.93 -6.50 -10.01
CA ASN A 15 3.05 -5.75 -10.61
C ASN A 15 4.36 -6.56 -10.68
N LEU A 16 4.52 -7.58 -9.81
CA LEU A 16 5.74 -8.40 -9.76
C LEU A 16 5.50 -9.89 -9.97
N LYS A 17 4.32 -10.25 -10.49
CA LYS A 17 3.93 -11.64 -10.76
C LYS A 17 4.95 -12.39 -11.61
N ASP A 18 5.48 -11.72 -12.63
CA ASP A 18 6.41 -12.31 -13.60
C ASP A 18 7.89 -12.17 -13.18
N LEU A 19 8.16 -11.53 -12.03
CA LEU A 19 9.51 -11.23 -11.55
C LEU A 19 9.70 -11.71 -10.09
N PRO A 20 9.67 -13.03 -9.82
CA PRO A 20 9.66 -13.58 -8.46
C PRO A 20 10.93 -13.25 -7.66
N ARG A 21 12.10 -13.22 -8.30
CA ARG A 21 13.36 -12.85 -7.63
C ARG A 21 13.38 -11.39 -7.19
N THR A 22 12.82 -10.51 -8.04
CA THR A 22 12.68 -9.09 -7.71
C THR A 22 11.65 -8.90 -6.59
N ALA A 23 10.56 -9.65 -6.62
CA ALA A 23 9.56 -9.67 -5.54
C ALA A 23 10.19 -10.06 -4.20
N GLU A 24 10.95 -11.17 -4.17
CA GLU A 24 11.62 -11.64 -2.95
C GLU A 24 12.64 -10.62 -2.42
N TYR A 25 13.41 -9.97 -3.29
CA TYR A 25 14.34 -8.91 -2.89
C TYR A 25 13.61 -7.71 -2.26
N ILE A 26 12.52 -7.26 -2.88
CA ILE A 26 11.74 -6.13 -2.37
C ILE A 26 11.01 -6.50 -1.07
N GLN A 27 10.49 -7.74 -0.95
CA GLN A 27 9.90 -8.24 0.30
C GLN A 27 10.94 -8.23 1.43
N ASN A 28 12.14 -8.74 1.19
CA ASN A 28 13.20 -8.72 2.21
C ASN A 28 13.61 -7.31 2.62
N LYS A 29 13.70 -6.38 1.66
CA LYS A 29 14.13 -5.00 1.94
C LYS A 29 13.03 -4.16 2.63
N LEU A 30 11.80 -4.24 2.14
CA LEU A 30 10.68 -3.45 2.64
C LEU A 30 9.87 -4.26 3.65
N CYS A 31 9.20 -5.33 3.24
CA CYS A 31 8.25 -6.06 4.10
C CYS A 31 8.88 -6.62 5.38
N TYR A 32 10.12 -7.12 5.32
CA TYR A 32 10.83 -7.69 6.48
C TYR A 32 11.91 -6.76 7.05
N GLY A 33 12.20 -5.64 6.38
CA GLY A 33 13.20 -4.66 6.80
C GLY A 33 12.54 -3.39 7.30
N ASP A 34 12.20 -2.50 6.36
CA ASP A 34 11.62 -1.18 6.65
C ASP A 34 10.22 -1.07 6.03
N TYR A 35 9.26 -1.79 6.61
CA TYR A 35 7.88 -1.78 6.11
C TYR A 35 7.15 -0.49 6.49
N GLU A 36 7.64 0.23 7.51
CA GLU A 36 7.11 1.51 7.93
C GLU A 36 7.35 2.61 6.90
N SER A 37 8.38 2.50 6.04
CA SER A 37 8.56 3.40 4.89
C SER A 37 7.69 3.04 3.69
N CYS A 38 7.08 1.85 3.67
CA CYS A 38 6.20 1.43 2.59
C CYS A 38 4.90 2.23 2.61
N ASN A 39 4.66 2.97 1.52
CA ASN A 39 3.47 3.80 1.38
C ASN A 39 2.16 3.00 1.45
N ARG A 40 2.14 1.76 0.94
CA ARG A 40 0.98 0.86 1.03
C ARG A 40 0.68 0.46 2.48
N TYR A 41 1.71 0.22 3.29
CA TYR A 41 1.57 -0.08 4.71
C TYR A 41 1.09 1.15 5.51
N ARG A 42 1.63 2.33 5.20
CA ARG A 42 1.20 3.60 5.81
C ARG A 42 -0.28 3.89 5.55
N ILE A 43 -0.76 3.65 4.33
CA ILE A 43 -2.18 3.84 4.00
C ILE A 43 -3.02 2.77 4.69
N PHE A 44 -2.59 1.50 4.69
CA PHE A 44 -3.27 0.42 5.42
C PHE A 44 -3.47 0.74 6.90
N GLN A 45 -2.43 1.21 7.59
CA GLN A 45 -2.53 1.61 8.99
C GLN A 45 -3.49 2.79 9.22
N GLN A 46 -3.61 3.70 8.24
CA GLN A 46 -4.48 4.87 8.36
C GLN A 46 -5.94 4.59 7.97
N SER A 47 -6.19 3.66 7.04
CA SER A 47 -7.52 3.43 6.45
C SER A 47 -8.14 2.07 6.74
N GLY A 48 -7.47 1.20 7.51
CA GLY A 48 -7.98 -0.14 7.84
C GLY A 48 -7.91 -1.16 6.69
N GLY A 49 -7.22 -0.82 5.60
CA GLY A 49 -6.83 -1.77 4.56
C GLY A 49 -7.81 -2.03 3.41
N GLU A 50 -9.11 -1.83 3.61
CA GLU A 50 -10.10 -1.97 2.52
C GLU A 50 -9.97 -0.89 1.44
N ASN A 51 -9.21 0.18 1.70
CA ASN A 51 -9.11 1.34 0.83
C ASN A 51 -7.71 1.56 0.23
N VAL A 52 -6.81 0.57 0.21
CA VAL A 52 -5.50 0.76 -0.45
C VAL A 52 -5.69 0.62 -1.98
N PRO A 53 -5.53 1.71 -2.78
CA PRO A 53 -5.75 1.62 -4.21
C PRO A 53 -4.67 0.76 -4.87
N PHE A 54 -5.14 -0.02 -5.84
CA PHE A 54 -4.39 -1.08 -6.48
C PHE A 54 -3.19 -0.57 -7.29
N ASP A 55 -3.37 0.53 -8.02
CA ASP A 55 -2.35 1.22 -8.83
C ASP A 55 -1.33 2.01 -8.01
N LEU A 56 -1.38 1.97 -6.69
CA LEU A 56 -0.44 2.73 -5.86
C LEU A 56 0.91 2.02 -5.78
N HIS A 57 1.90 2.61 -6.45
CA HIS A 57 3.28 2.17 -6.37
C HIS A 57 3.88 2.49 -4.98
N PRO A 58 4.67 1.57 -4.37
CA PRO A 58 5.17 1.73 -3.01
C PRO A 58 6.09 2.95 -2.80
N ASP A 59 6.66 3.54 -3.84
CA ASP A 59 7.56 4.70 -3.81
C ASP A 59 6.95 6.00 -4.37
N ASP A 60 5.70 5.98 -4.84
CA ASP A 60 5.06 7.18 -5.40
C ASP A 60 4.42 8.05 -4.31
N VAL A 61 5.21 8.99 -3.81
CA VAL A 61 4.80 9.96 -2.76
C VAL A 61 3.65 10.87 -3.21
N GLU A 62 3.53 11.17 -4.50
CA GLU A 62 2.49 12.06 -5.02
C GLU A 62 1.16 11.33 -5.18
N ALA A 63 1.18 10.10 -5.68
CA ALA A 63 0.01 9.22 -5.71
C ALA A 63 -0.54 8.98 -4.30
N VAL A 64 0.34 8.81 -3.30
CA VAL A 64 -0.06 8.67 -1.89
C VAL A 64 -0.80 9.90 -1.38
N ARG A 65 -0.34 11.10 -1.71
CA ARG A 65 -1.05 12.34 -1.35
C ARG A 65 -2.43 12.42 -1.99
N LYS A 66 -2.54 12.13 -3.29
CA LYS A 66 -3.82 12.17 -4.03
C LYS A 66 -4.82 11.15 -3.48
N VAL A 67 -4.34 9.95 -3.15
CA VAL A 67 -5.15 8.90 -2.54
C VAL A 67 -5.62 9.31 -1.16
N LYS A 68 -4.74 9.81 -0.29
CA LYS A 68 -5.14 10.35 1.03
C LYS A 68 -6.21 11.43 0.89
N GLN A 69 -6.05 12.34 -0.07
CA GLN A 69 -6.99 13.44 -0.28
C GLN A 69 -8.35 12.97 -0.83
N CYS A 70 -8.37 11.97 -1.71
CA CYS A 70 -9.61 11.33 -2.18
C CYS A 70 -10.32 10.56 -1.07
N MET A 71 -9.57 9.84 -0.22
CA MET A 71 -10.14 9.06 0.90
C MET A 71 -10.77 9.97 1.95
N LEU A 72 -10.08 11.05 2.35
CA LEU A 72 -10.63 12.04 3.28
C LEU A 72 -11.92 12.68 2.75
N LYS A 73 -11.97 13.00 1.45
CA LYS A 73 -13.19 13.52 0.81
C LYS A 73 -14.32 12.49 0.78
N LYS A 74 -14.00 11.20 0.67
CA LYS A 74 -14.99 10.11 0.63
C LYS A 74 -15.56 9.80 2.02
N GLU A 75 -14.78 9.97 3.08
CA GLU A 75 -15.25 9.92 4.47
C GLU A 75 -16.16 11.10 4.79
N GLN A 76 -15.80 12.31 4.35
CA GLN A 76 -16.66 13.50 4.48
C GLN A 76 -17.98 13.37 3.71
N ALA A 77 -18.00 12.68 2.58
CA ALA A 77 -19.23 12.42 1.82
C ALA A 77 -20.12 11.32 2.44
N LYS A 78 -19.60 10.52 3.38
CA LYS A 78 -20.36 9.48 4.09
C LYS A 78 -21.07 10.00 5.35
N GLU A 79 -20.71 11.18 5.84
CA GLU A 79 -21.36 11.83 7.00
C GLU A 79 -22.58 12.70 6.61
N GLU A 80 -22.88 12.87 5.33
CA GLU A 80 -24.01 13.66 4.82
C GLU A 80 -25.19 12.83 4.26
N GLU A 81 -25.23 11.51 4.48
CA GLU A 81 -26.38 10.65 4.11
C GLU A 81 -27.16 10.12 5.32
#